data_AF-A0A1E3RRI3-F1
#
_entry.id   AF-A0A1E3RRI3-F1
#
_cell.length_a   1.000
_cell.length_b   1.000
_cell.length_c   1.000
_cell.angle_alpha   90.00
_cell.angle_beta   90.00
_cell.angle_gamma   90.00
#
_symmetry.space_group_name_H-M   'P 1'
#
loop_
_entity.id
_entity.type
_entity.pdbx_description
1 polymer ?
#
loop_
_entity_poly.entity_id
_entity_poly.type
_entity_poly.pdbx_seq_one_letter_code
_entity_poly.pdbx_strand_id
1 'polypeptide(L)'
;MTISFAPESATTAALPSFAAHVDAPMPRGLRQEADAMPFDTFLAEYSPTTGPLRLGSWSCADGDRPANRLGPRHYQATLAIGDRICTTTAAAPGPVAALTAMLYDRGIGVEMIDFHQVHAGERIATFIHGSDGLRAEWAMGLDDDATQSALAAVIACANRLLAA
;
A
#
# COMPACT_ATOMS: atom_id res chain seq x y z
N MET A 1 -4.01 -42.04 -46.29
CA MET A 1 -4.59 -41.88 -44.94
C MET A 1 -4.28 -40.46 -44.50
N THR A 2 -5.28 -39.59 -44.48
CA THR A 2 -5.12 -38.19 -44.08
C THR A 2 -5.63 -38.07 -42.65
N ILE A 3 -4.74 -37.80 -41.70
CA ILE A 3 -5.12 -37.60 -40.30
C ILE A 3 -5.58 -36.16 -40.16
N SER A 4 -6.88 -35.98 -39.87
CA SER A 4 -7.48 -34.69 -39.55
C SER A 4 -7.21 -34.39 -38.08
N PHE A 5 -6.51 -33.29 -37.80
CA PHE A 5 -6.34 -32.76 -36.45
C PHE A 5 -7.52 -31.82 -36.17
N ALA A 6 -8.32 -32.18 -35.16
CA ALA A 6 -9.33 -31.27 -34.60
C ALA A 6 -8.62 -30.15 -33.83
N PRO A 7 -9.13 -28.89 -33.86
CA PRO A 7 -8.58 -27.84 -33.03
C PRO A 7 -8.93 -28.13 -31.56
N GLU A 8 -7.90 -28.33 -30.76
CA GLU A 8 -8.01 -28.37 -29.30
C GLU A 8 -8.51 -27.00 -28.84
N SER A 9 -9.73 -26.97 -28.30
CA SER A 9 -10.29 -25.77 -27.70
C SER A 9 -9.48 -25.46 -26.44
N ALA A 10 -8.54 -24.52 -26.55
CA ALA A 10 -7.84 -23.97 -25.41
C ALA A 10 -8.86 -23.21 -24.55
N THR A 11 -9.38 -23.87 -23.52
CA THR A 11 -10.11 -23.20 -22.44
C THR A 11 -9.13 -22.24 -21.76
N THR A 12 -9.24 -20.94 -22.03
CA THR A 12 -8.53 -19.91 -21.28
C THR A 12 -8.97 -20.03 -19.82
N ALA A 13 -8.11 -20.60 -18.97
CA ALA A 13 -8.37 -20.65 -17.53
C ALA A 13 -8.50 -19.21 -17.01
N ALA A 14 -9.59 -18.91 -16.31
CA ALA A 14 -9.78 -17.62 -15.67
C ALA A 14 -8.64 -17.39 -14.66
N LEU A 15 -8.07 -16.18 -14.65
CA LEU A 15 -7.04 -15.82 -13.68
C LEU A 15 -7.63 -15.89 -12.26
N PRO A 16 -6.85 -16.34 -11.26
CA PRO A 16 -7.29 -16.31 -9.88
C PRO A 16 -7.59 -14.88 -9.42
N SER A 17 -8.60 -14.74 -8.56
CA SER A 17 -8.96 -13.45 -7.94
C SER A 17 -7.84 -12.97 -7.01
N PHE A 18 -7.80 -11.67 -6.72
CA PHE A 18 -6.83 -11.11 -5.79
C PHE A 18 -6.92 -11.78 -4.40
N ALA A 19 -8.14 -12.04 -3.91
CA ALA A 19 -8.35 -12.70 -2.63
C ALA A 19 -7.65 -14.08 -2.52
N ALA A 20 -7.46 -14.79 -3.63
CA ALA A 20 -6.77 -16.08 -3.65
C ALA A 20 -5.24 -15.97 -3.44
N HIS A 21 -4.67 -14.76 -3.49
CA HIS A 21 -3.24 -14.50 -3.33
C HIS A 21 -2.86 -14.03 -1.92
N VAL A 22 -3.83 -13.88 -1.02
CA VAL A 22 -3.63 -13.36 0.34
C VAL A 22 -3.85 -14.48 1.35
N ASP A 23 -2.94 -14.61 2.31
CA ASP A 23 -2.91 -15.73 3.27
C ASP A 23 -3.88 -15.53 4.47
N ALA A 24 -4.76 -14.55 4.38
CA ALA A 24 -5.71 -14.17 5.40
C ALA A 24 -7.02 -13.64 4.79
N PRO A 25 -8.14 -13.69 5.54
CA PRO A 25 -9.41 -13.14 5.06
C PRO A 25 -9.28 -11.65 4.71
N MET A 26 -9.81 -11.26 3.55
CA MET A 26 -9.82 -9.86 3.12
C MET A 26 -10.58 -8.95 4.10
N PRO A 27 -10.11 -7.69 4.29
CA PRO A 27 -10.85 -6.67 5.04
C PRO A 27 -12.27 -6.53 4.50
N ARG A 28 -13.25 -6.34 5.39
CA ARG A 28 -14.68 -6.36 5.01
C ARG A 28 -15.01 -5.42 3.86
N GLY A 29 -14.44 -4.22 3.85
CA GLY A 29 -14.66 -3.20 2.83
C GLY A 29 -14.01 -3.49 1.47
N LEU A 30 -13.20 -4.55 1.35
CA LEU A 30 -12.50 -4.92 0.11
C LEU A 30 -12.88 -6.29 -0.42
N ARG A 31 -13.73 -7.05 0.29
CA ARG A 31 -14.00 -8.46 -0.06
C ARG A 31 -14.60 -8.62 -1.45
N GLN A 32 -15.61 -7.81 -1.76
CA GLN A 32 -16.33 -7.93 -3.02
C GLN A 32 -15.40 -7.67 -4.21
N GLU A 33 -14.61 -6.62 -4.14
CA GLU A 33 -13.66 -6.21 -5.17
C GLU A 33 -12.49 -7.19 -5.27
N ALA A 34 -11.97 -7.66 -4.14
CA ALA A 34 -10.90 -8.65 -4.11
C ALA A 34 -11.31 -10.01 -4.67
N ASP A 35 -12.57 -10.40 -4.52
CA ASP A 35 -13.13 -11.62 -5.12
C ASP A 35 -13.42 -11.44 -6.62
N ALA A 36 -13.74 -10.23 -7.06
CA ALA A 36 -14.14 -9.93 -8.44
C ALA A 36 -12.97 -9.61 -9.37
N MET A 37 -11.85 -9.10 -8.85
CA MET A 37 -10.73 -8.61 -9.66
C MET A 37 -9.56 -9.58 -9.70
N PRO A 38 -8.92 -9.77 -10.87
CA PRO A 38 -7.59 -10.37 -10.96
C PRO A 38 -6.55 -9.55 -10.20
N PHE A 39 -5.44 -10.19 -9.85
CA PHE A 39 -4.37 -9.58 -9.05
C PHE A 39 -3.89 -8.23 -9.60
N ASP A 40 -3.50 -8.17 -10.88
CA ASP A 40 -2.96 -6.95 -11.49
C ASP A 40 -3.98 -5.81 -11.55
N THR A 41 -5.27 -6.14 -11.74
CA THR A 41 -6.34 -5.15 -11.76
C THR A 41 -6.55 -4.54 -10.38
N PHE A 42 -6.58 -5.38 -9.34
CA PHE A 42 -6.70 -4.93 -7.96
C PHE A 42 -5.48 -4.08 -7.55
N LEU A 43 -4.27 -4.50 -7.93
CA LEU A 43 -3.05 -3.75 -7.62
C LEU A 43 -3.03 -2.38 -8.33
N ALA A 44 -3.45 -2.32 -9.59
CA ALA A 44 -3.53 -1.06 -10.33
C ALA A 44 -4.53 -0.07 -9.70
N GLU A 45 -5.64 -0.57 -9.17
CA GLU A 45 -6.67 0.23 -8.51
C GLU A 45 -6.23 0.71 -7.12
N TYR A 46 -5.79 -0.21 -6.26
CA TYR A 46 -5.57 0.09 -4.84
C TYR A 46 -4.13 0.48 -4.49
N SER A 47 -3.14 0.28 -5.37
CA SER A 47 -1.75 0.65 -5.17
C SER A 47 -1.22 1.58 -6.29
N PRO A 48 -1.88 2.73 -6.57
CA PRO A 48 -1.43 3.61 -7.64
C PRO A 48 -0.04 4.19 -7.37
N THR A 49 0.86 4.06 -8.35
CA THR A 49 2.24 4.56 -8.29
C THR A 49 2.45 5.89 -9.04
N THR A 50 1.42 6.38 -9.73
CA THR A 50 1.49 7.53 -10.65
C THR A 50 0.90 8.82 -10.08
N GLY A 51 0.60 8.87 -8.78
CA GLY A 51 0.00 10.04 -8.13
C GLY A 51 0.97 11.20 -7.89
N PRO A 52 0.45 12.39 -7.51
CA PRO A 52 1.26 13.59 -7.26
C PRO A 52 2.20 13.46 -6.06
N LEU A 53 1.92 12.55 -5.13
CA LEU A 53 2.76 12.25 -3.98
C LEU A 53 3.59 10.98 -4.24
N ARG A 54 4.91 11.08 -4.07
CA ARG A 54 5.83 9.93 -4.15
C ARG A 54 6.76 9.93 -2.95
N LEU A 55 7.01 8.75 -2.40
CA LEU A 55 8.05 8.53 -1.40
C LEU A 55 9.36 8.16 -2.10
N GLY A 56 10.41 8.93 -1.85
CA GLY A 56 11.78 8.64 -2.24
C GLY A 56 12.48 7.83 -1.15
N SER A 57 13.55 8.38 -0.57
CA SER A 57 14.26 7.71 0.52
C SER A 57 13.44 7.70 1.82
N TRP A 58 13.58 6.62 2.58
CA TRP A 58 13.05 6.47 3.94
C TRP A 58 14.13 5.91 4.85
N SER A 59 14.26 6.45 6.06
CA SER A 59 15.16 5.90 7.07
C SER A 59 14.67 6.15 8.49
N CYS A 60 14.99 5.21 9.39
CA CYS A 60 14.95 5.44 10.83
C CYS A 60 16.35 5.89 11.26
N ALA A 61 16.49 7.17 11.65
CA ALA A 61 17.76 7.76 12.07
C ALA A 61 18.31 7.14 13.37
N ASP A 62 17.44 6.51 14.16
CA ASP A 62 17.80 5.81 15.40
C ASP A 62 18.16 4.32 15.19
N GLY A 63 18.82 4.00 14.08
CA GLY A 63 19.06 2.62 13.62
C GLY A 63 19.71 1.68 14.66
N ASP A 64 20.59 2.22 15.51
CA ASP A 64 21.29 1.44 16.55
C ASP A 64 20.49 1.27 17.85
N ARG A 65 19.31 1.89 17.96
CA ARG A 65 18.50 1.82 19.18
C ARG A 65 17.69 0.52 19.20
N PRO A 66 17.89 -0.37 20.21
CA PRO A 66 17.24 -1.67 20.24
C PRO A 66 15.72 -1.57 20.21
N ALA A 67 15.06 -2.48 19.48
CA ALA A 67 13.62 -2.50 19.23
C ALA A 67 12.76 -2.42 20.49
N ASN A 68 13.28 -2.94 21.62
CA ASN A 68 12.59 -3.02 22.91
C ASN A 68 12.61 -1.72 23.73
N ARG A 69 13.34 -0.69 23.29
CA ARG A 69 13.47 0.56 24.07
C ARG A 69 12.30 1.47 23.78
N LEU A 70 11.48 1.71 24.80
CA LEU A 70 10.31 2.58 24.73
C LEU A 70 10.68 4.03 24.36
N GLY A 71 9.78 4.70 23.64
CA GLY A 71 9.89 6.09 23.22
C GLY A 71 9.83 6.28 21.69
N PRO A 72 9.55 7.50 21.23
CA PRO A 72 9.50 7.78 19.79
C PRO A 72 10.89 7.60 19.15
N ARG A 73 10.87 7.17 17.89
CA ARG A 73 12.03 7.09 17.01
C ARG A 73 12.01 8.24 16.01
N HIS A 74 13.19 8.68 15.60
CA HIS A 74 13.34 9.71 14.59
C HIS A 74 13.38 9.08 13.20
N TYR A 75 12.44 9.48 12.36
CA TYR A 75 12.34 9.05 10.97
C TYR A 75 12.64 10.22 10.04
N GLN A 76 13.18 9.89 8.88
CA GLN A 76 13.41 10.83 7.79
C GLN A 76 12.85 10.26 6.50
N ALA A 77 12.18 11.11 5.72
CA ALA A 77 11.68 10.78 4.40
C ALA A 77 12.08 11.86 3.39
N THR A 78 12.30 11.45 2.14
CA THR A 78 12.28 12.36 1.00
C THR A 78 10.95 12.19 0.29
N LEU A 79 10.17 13.27 0.17
CA LEU A 79 8.88 13.28 -0.49
C LEU A 79 8.97 14.13 -1.75
N ALA A 80 8.38 13.64 -2.84
CA ALA A 80 8.07 14.45 -4.00
C ALA A 80 6.55 14.74 -4.00
N ILE A 81 6.18 16.01 -4.09
CA ILE A 81 4.80 16.51 -4.11
C ILE A 81 4.66 17.42 -5.34
N GLY A 82 4.03 16.89 -6.39
CA GLY A 82 4.07 17.50 -7.72
C GLY A 82 5.53 17.65 -8.20
N ASP A 83 5.93 18.88 -8.48
CA ASP A 83 7.29 19.22 -8.95
C ASP A 83 8.27 19.53 -7.81
N ARG A 84 7.81 19.51 -6.55
CA ARG A 84 8.65 19.86 -5.39
C ARG A 84 9.17 18.60 -4.71
N ILE A 85 10.46 18.57 -4.42
CA ILE A 85 11.09 17.53 -3.60
C ILE A 85 11.50 18.15 -2.27
N CYS A 86 11.15 17.50 -1.16
CA CYS A 86 11.53 17.94 0.18
C CYS A 86 11.99 16.76 1.05
N THR A 87 12.93 17.03 1.94
CA THR A 87 13.26 16.12 3.05
C THR A 87 12.48 16.55 4.28
N THR A 88 11.92 15.57 4.99
CA THR A 88 11.09 15.79 6.17
C THR A 88 11.45 14.78 7.25
N THR A 89 11.28 15.19 8.51
CA THR A 89 11.60 14.37 9.67
C THR A 89 10.44 14.37 10.65
N ALA A 90 10.26 13.27 11.40
CA ALA A 90 9.29 13.20 12.48
C ALA A 90 9.76 12.24 13.58
N ALA A 91 9.48 12.60 14.83
CA ALA A 91 9.62 11.70 15.97
C ALA A 91 8.27 11.00 16.20
N ALA A 92 8.22 9.67 16.06
CA ALA A 92 6.96 8.93 16.14
C ALA A 92 7.16 7.54 16.75
N PRO A 93 6.09 6.90 17.27
CA PRO A 93 6.19 5.53 17.81
C PRO A 93 6.41 4.45 16.72
N GLY A 94 6.22 4.78 15.44
CA GLY A 94 6.39 3.84 14.34
C GLY A 94 6.36 4.51 12.96
N PRO A 95 6.69 3.76 11.90
CA PRO A 95 6.88 4.32 10.56
C PRO A 95 5.61 4.91 9.95
N VAL A 96 4.46 4.25 10.12
CA VAL A 96 3.16 4.76 9.64
C VAL A 96 2.82 6.08 10.30
N ALA A 97 2.93 6.16 11.64
CA ALA A 97 2.67 7.39 12.39
C ALA A 97 3.64 8.52 12.02
N ALA A 98 4.91 8.21 11.74
CA ALA A 98 5.86 9.20 11.25
C ALA A 98 5.47 9.72 9.87
N LEU A 99 5.17 8.83 8.92
CA LEU A 99 4.82 9.25 7.57
C LEU A 99 3.53 10.07 7.55
N THR A 100 2.48 9.67 8.26
CA THR A 100 1.23 10.45 8.30
C THR A 100 1.43 11.82 8.94
N ALA A 101 2.24 11.93 10.00
CA ALA A 101 2.61 13.24 10.58
C ALA A 101 3.38 14.12 9.58
N MET A 102 4.37 13.54 8.89
CA MET A 102 5.14 14.22 7.84
C MET A 102 4.27 14.69 6.67
N LEU A 103 3.22 13.95 6.32
CA LEU A 103 2.25 14.35 5.29
C LEU A 103 1.31 15.46 5.80
N TYR A 104 0.85 15.35 7.04
CA TYR A 104 -0.02 16.33 7.67
C TYR A 104 0.63 17.72 7.73
N ASP A 105 1.92 17.79 8.11
CA ASP A 105 2.70 19.04 8.12
C ASP A 105 2.79 19.71 6.73
N ARG A 106 2.45 18.99 5.66
CA ARG A 106 2.51 19.41 4.25
C ARG A 106 1.11 19.67 3.70
N GLY A 107 0.09 19.63 4.55
CA GLY A 107 -1.32 19.83 4.19
C GLY A 107 -1.98 18.61 3.58
N ILE A 108 -1.40 17.41 3.72
CA ILE A 108 -1.95 16.15 3.20
C ILE A 108 -2.39 15.31 4.40
N GLY A 109 -3.68 15.39 4.73
CA GLY A 109 -4.28 14.62 5.81
C GLY A 109 -4.51 13.16 5.43
N VAL A 110 -4.03 12.23 6.25
CA VAL A 110 -4.38 10.81 6.19
C VAL A 110 -4.62 10.30 7.61
N GLU A 111 -5.88 10.32 8.02
CA GLU A 111 -6.35 9.74 9.27
C GLU A 111 -6.60 8.24 9.09
N MET A 112 -6.03 7.42 9.97
CA MET A 112 -6.12 5.96 9.88
C MET A 112 -7.44 5.46 10.46
N ILE A 113 -8.27 4.80 9.65
CA ILE A 113 -9.51 4.15 10.10
C ILE A 113 -9.26 2.67 10.34
N ASP A 114 -8.73 1.96 9.33
CA ASP A 114 -8.42 0.54 9.40
C ASP A 114 -7.01 0.27 8.89
N PHE A 115 -6.31 -0.66 9.55
CA PHE A 115 -4.98 -1.12 9.15
C PHE A 115 -4.94 -2.66 9.22
N HIS A 116 -4.62 -3.30 8.10
CA HIS A 116 -4.45 -4.74 8.02
C HIS A 116 -3.15 -5.08 7.31
N GLN A 117 -2.30 -5.87 7.94
CA GLN A 117 -1.06 -6.36 7.34
C GLN A 117 -1.02 -7.88 7.39
N VAL A 118 -0.81 -8.49 6.23
CA VAL A 118 -0.96 -9.93 6.02
C VAL A 118 0.07 -10.42 5.00
N HIS A 119 0.38 -11.71 5.06
CA HIS A 119 1.20 -12.34 4.02
C HIS A 119 0.40 -12.50 2.72
N ALA A 120 1.11 -12.37 1.61
CA ALA A 120 0.63 -12.65 0.27
C ALA A 120 1.73 -13.44 -0.47
N GLY A 121 1.82 -14.73 -0.16
CA GLY A 121 2.95 -15.56 -0.58
C GLY A 121 4.24 -15.15 0.13
N GLU A 122 5.30 -14.87 -0.65
CA GLU A 122 6.59 -14.42 -0.10
C GLU A 122 6.62 -12.92 0.26
N ARG A 123 5.54 -12.18 -0.06
CA ARG A 123 5.44 -10.73 0.14
C ARG A 123 4.49 -10.39 1.28
N ILE A 124 4.52 -9.13 1.69
CA ILE A 124 3.62 -8.55 2.69
C ILE A 124 2.67 -7.59 2.00
N ALA A 125 1.36 -7.86 2.11
CA ALA A 125 0.31 -6.93 1.70
C ALA A 125 -0.16 -6.12 2.91
N THR A 126 -0.18 -4.80 2.78
CA THR A 126 -0.75 -3.89 3.77
C THR A 126 -1.94 -3.17 3.15
N PHE A 127 -3.10 -3.26 3.79
CA PHE A 127 -4.33 -2.56 3.42
C PHE A 127 -4.61 -1.48 4.45
N ILE A 128 -4.90 -0.27 3.96
CA ILE A 128 -5.24 0.89 4.77
C ILE A 128 -6.56 1.45 4.30
N HIS A 129 -7.44 1.75 5.23
CA HIS A 129 -8.59 2.62 5.03
C HIS A 129 -8.27 3.95 5.69
N GLY A 130 -8.06 4.98 4.89
CA GLY A 130 -7.65 6.30 5.37
C GLY A 130 -8.64 7.39 4.97
N SER A 131 -8.66 8.48 5.73
CA SER A 131 -9.56 9.63 5.50
C SER A 131 -8.82 10.96 5.50
N ASP A 132 -9.31 11.92 4.73
CA ASP A 132 -8.89 13.34 4.77
C ASP A 132 -9.84 14.21 5.63
N GLY A 133 -10.77 13.58 6.36
CA GLY A 133 -11.83 14.22 7.15
C GLY A 133 -13.11 14.53 6.36
N LEU A 134 -13.11 14.41 5.03
CA LEU A 134 -14.29 14.58 4.17
C LEU A 134 -14.75 13.26 3.56
N ARG A 135 -13.80 12.41 3.20
CA ARG A 135 -14.03 11.09 2.60
C ARG A 135 -13.04 10.08 3.12
N ALA A 136 -13.27 8.81 2.78
CA ALA A 136 -12.36 7.73 3.11
C ALA A 136 -12.10 6.86 1.88
N GLU A 137 -10.88 6.39 1.75
CA GLU A 137 -10.40 5.57 0.63
C GLU A 137 -9.64 4.37 1.16
N TRP A 138 -9.90 3.21 0.56
CA TRP A 138 -9.04 2.05 0.72
C TRP A 138 -7.83 2.17 -0.21
N ALA A 139 -6.68 1.73 0.26
CA ALA A 139 -5.49 1.54 -0.55
C ALA A 139 -4.68 0.36 -0.04
N MET A 140 -3.74 -0.08 -0.85
CA MET A 140 -2.82 -1.15 -0.49
C MET A 140 -1.38 -0.81 -0.86
N GLY A 141 -0.46 -1.49 -0.19
CA GLY A 141 0.93 -1.61 -0.56
C GLY A 141 1.33 -3.08 -0.54
N LEU A 142 2.36 -3.41 -1.32
CA LEU A 142 2.87 -4.76 -1.45
C LEU A 142 4.39 -4.69 -1.58
N ASP A 143 5.11 -5.33 -0.66
CA ASP A 143 6.57 -5.32 -0.62
C ASP A 143 7.08 -6.56 0.13
N ASP A 144 8.35 -6.89 0.00
CA ASP A 144 8.98 -8.00 0.72
C ASP A 144 9.24 -7.60 2.19
N ASP A 145 9.34 -6.30 2.48
CA ASP A 145 9.43 -5.74 3.82
C ASP A 145 8.10 -5.16 4.31
N ALA A 146 7.72 -5.54 5.53
CA ALA A 146 6.48 -5.09 6.17
C ALA A 146 6.40 -3.57 6.35
N THR A 147 7.54 -2.89 6.57
CA THR A 147 7.56 -1.43 6.71
C THR A 147 7.36 -0.77 5.35
N GLN A 148 8.08 -1.22 4.31
CA GLN A 148 7.93 -0.69 2.95
C GLN A 148 6.51 -0.89 2.42
N SER A 149 5.92 -2.07 2.64
CA SER A 149 4.53 -2.36 2.29
C SER A 149 3.56 -1.37 2.94
N ALA A 150 3.74 -1.08 4.23
CA ALA A 150 2.90 -0.12 4.95
C ALA A 150 3.10 1.32 4.48
N LEU A 151 4.33 1.74 4.19
CA LEU A 151 4.62 3.08 3.68
C LEU A 151 4.01 3.28 2.28
N ALA A 152 4.15 2.28 1.40
CA ALA A 152 3.53 2.28 0.08
C ALA A 152 2.00 2.40 0.17
N ALA A 153 1.36 1.68 1.10
CA ALA A 153 -0.07 1.77 1.33
C ALA A 153 -0.52 3.18 1.77
N VAL A 154 0.25 3.86 2.63
CA VAL A 154 -0.04 5.25 3.04
C VAL A 154 0.07 6.21 1.85
N ILE A 155 1.11 6.08 1.02
CA ILE A 155 1.29 6.92 -0.17
C ILE A 155 0.17 6.68 -1.19
N ALA A 156 -0.20 5.42 -1.41
CA ALA A 156 -1.32 5.04 -2.26
C ALA A 156 -2.65 5.64 -1.74
N CYS A 157 -2.91 5.54 -0.44
CA CYS A 157 -4.10 6.12 0.20
C CYS A 157 -4.15 7.64 0.02
N ALA A 158 -3.06 8.34 0.34
CA ALA A 158 -2.95 9.78 0.14
C ALA A 158 -3.21 10.18 -1.33
N ASN A 159 -2.63 9.45 -2.29
CA ASN A 159 -2.85 9.74 -3.71
C ASN A 159 -4.31 9.53 -4.13
N ARG A 160 -4.97 8.47 -3.65
CA ARG A 160 -6.39 8.22 -3.91
C ARG A 160 -7.27 9.33 -3.30
N LEU A 161 -6.98 9.75 -2.08
CA LEU A 161 -7.64 10.88 -1.42
C LEU A 161 -7.37 12.24 -2.11
N LEU A 162 -6.28 12.39 -2.86
CA LEU A 162 -6.00 13.62 -3.62
C LEU A 162 -6.64 13.63 -5.02
N ALA A 163 -6.90 12.45 -5.59
CA ALA A 163 -7.38 12.31 -6.96
C ALA A 163 -8.89 12.40 -7.12
N ALA A 164 -9.63 12.07 -6.06
CA ALA A 164 -11.08 11.96 -6.13
C ALA A 164 -11.79 13.33 -5.98
#